data_AF-A0A1V0R8X0-F1
#
_entry.id   AF-A0A1V0R8X0-F1
#
_cell.length_a   1.000
_cell.length_b   1.000
_cell.length_c   1.000
_cell.angle_alpha   90.00
_cell.angle_beta   90.00
_cell.angle_gamma   90.00
#
_symmetry.space_group_name_H-M   'P 1'
#
loop_
_entity.id
_entity.type
_entity.pdbx_description
1 polymer ?
#
loop_
_entity_poly.entity_id
_entity_poly.type
_entity_poly.pdbx_seq_one_letter_code
_entity_poly.pdbx_strand_id
1 'polypeptide(L)'
;MMLKPYRLGALLLTLLALPVMPSVPALAATAAVAGKGHTAAQISDFLTGFYGDHGPSAQDRETRVSQILKERQQINEEVDVLLCAHNEPRDISIGPVTVAKGASVGWATVTTHWESGITDTFTAYVRLDSNPIRLDDVICAG
;
A
#
# COMPACT_ATOMS: atom_id res chain seq x y z
N MET A 1 -25.17 -63.94 39.20
CA MET A 1 -26.25 -62.91 39.22
C MET A 1 -25.94 -61.94 38.08
N MET A 2 -26.60 -61.90 36.91
CA MET A 2 -28.03 -61.79 36.54
C MET A 2 -28.42 -60.32 36.23
N LEU A 3 -28.40 -59.99 34.91
CA LEU A 3 -29.23 -59.04 34.11
C LEU A 3 -29.27 -57.54 34.57
N LYS A 4 -29.24 -56.48 33.74
CA LYS A 4 -29.81 -56.20 32.40
C LYS A 4 -29.24 -54.83 31.88
N PRO A 5 -29.38 -54.45 30.59
CA PRO A 5 -28.61 -53.38 29.92
C PRO A 5 -29.38 -52.05 29.83
N TYR A 6 -28.67 -50.96 29.51
CA TYR A 6 -29.27 -49.71 29.04
C TYR A 6 -28.80 -49.38 27.61
N ARG A 7 -29.79 -49.06 26.78
CA ARG A 7 -29.70 -48.71 25.37
C ARG A 7 -29.58 -47.19 25.18
N LEU A 8 -28.94 -46.85 24.06
CA LEU A 8 -29.25 -45.75 23.14
C LEU A 8 -29.25 -44.32 23.72
N GLY A 9 -28.19 -43.59 23.37
CA GLY A 9 -28.20 -42.14 23.24
C GLY A 9 -27.33 -41.76 22.06
N ALA A 10 -27.92 -41.74 20.86
CA ALA A 10 -27.31 -41.14 19.68
C ALA A 10 -27.18 -39.63 19.90
N LEU A 11 -25.96 -39.12 20.06
CA LEU A 11 -25.69 -37.69 20.03
C LEU A 11 -25.18 -37.32 18.64
N LEU A 12 -26.12 -36.89 17.80
CA LEU A 12 -25.87 -36.24 16.53
C LEU A 12 -25.10 -34.94 16.78
N LEU A 13 -23.90 -34.86 16.18
CA LEU A 13 -23.13 -33.63 16.00
C LEU A 13 -23.93 -32.67 15.11
N THR A 14 -24.66 -31.73 15.69
CA THR A 14 -25.23 -30.60 14.96
C THR A 14 -24.14 -29.58 14.68
N LEU A 15 -23.81 -29.44 13.40
CA LEU A 15 -22.92 -28.44 12.82
C LEU A 15 -23.26 -27.01 13.31
N LEU A 16 -22.19 -26.27 13.61
CA LEU A 16 -22.15 -24.82 13.79
C LEU A 16 -22.66 -24.10 12.54
N ALA A 17 -23.81 -23.41 12.65
CA ALA A 17 -24.24 -22.40 11.69
C ALA A 17 -23.84 -21.01 12.24
N LEU A 18 -22.71 -20.49 11.74
CA LEU A 18 -22.32 -19.10 11.93
C LEU A 18 -23.26 -18.20 11.10
N PRO A 19 -23.81 -17.12 11.68
CA PRO A 19 -24.54 -16.14 10.89
C PRO A 19 -23.58 -15.41 9.95
N VAL A 20 -23.82 -15.52 8.64
CA VAL A 20 -23.20 -14.67 7.62
C VAL A 20 -23.69 -13.24 7.86
N MET A 21 -22.82 -12.38 8.37
CA MET A 21 -23.10 -10.95 8.42
C MET A 21 -22.92 -10.36 7.02
N PRO A 22 -23.83 -9.48 6.56
CA PRO A 22 -23.62 -8.75 5.32
C PRO A 22 -22.42 -7.81 5.49
N SER A 23 -21.45 -7.93 4.60
CA SER A 23 -20.35 -6.98 4.46
C SER A 23 -20.89 -5.63 4.00
N VAL A 24 -21.12 -4.74 4.97
CA VAL A 24 -21.39 -3.33 4.70
C VAL A 24 -20.10 -2.74 4.12
N PRO A 25 -20.13 -2.06 2.96
CA PRO A 25 -18.95 -1.36 2.47
C PRO A 25 -18.62 -0.27 3.49
N ALA A 26 -17.46 -0.37 4.13
CA ALA A 26 -16.91 0.69 4.93
C ALA A 26 -16.44 1.81 3.99
N LEU A 27 -17.38 2.63 3.53
CA LEU A 27 -17.06 3.90 2.88
C LEU A 27 -16.66 4.89 3.98
N ALA A 28 -15.44 4.74 4.49
CA ALA A 28 -14.83 5.74 5.34
C ALA A 28 -14.36 6.92 4.46
N ALA A 29 -15.30 7.68 3.93
CA ALA A 29 -15.04 9.01 3.41
C ALA A 29 -14.93 9.97 4.61
N THR A 30 -13.85 9.87 5.37
CA THR A 30 -13.45 10.95 6.27
C THR A 30 -12.88 12.08 5.42
N ALA A 31 -13.77 12.95 4.94
CA ALA A 31 -13.43 14.31 4.57
C ALA A 31 -12.97 15.06 5.83
N ALA A 32 -11.76 14.75 6.30
CA ALA A 32 -11.21 15.28 7.53
C ALA A 32 -10.40 16.54 7.22
N VAL A 33 -10.96 17.70 7.60
CA VAL A 33 -10.33 18.96 8.02
C VAL A 33 -9.24 19.51 7.08
N ALA A 34 -9.43 20.67 6.47
CA ALA A 34 -8.35 21.42 5.81
C ALA A 34 -7.26 21.83 6.83
N GLY A 35 -6.35 20.90 7.13
CA GLY A 35 -5.10 21.18 7.83
C GLY A 35 -4.09 21.71 6.82
N LYS A 36 -3.15 22.54 7.26
CA LYS A 36 -2.01 22.93 6.42
C LYS A 36 -1.28 21.67 5.97
N GLY A 37 -1.17 21.47 4.66
CA GLY A 37 -0.46 20.36 4.04
C GLY A 37 -1.30 19.64 2.97
N HIS A 38 -0.66 18.76 2.21
CA HIS A 38 -1.31 18.06 1.10
C HIS A 38 -2.42 17.11 1.57
N THR A 39 -3.49 17.07 0.79
CA THR A 39 -4.60 16.13 0.97
C THR A 39 -4.26 14.76 0.39
N ALA A 40 -5.03 13.73 0.77
CA ALA A 40 -4.88 12.39 0.20
C ALA A 40 -5.04 12.40 -1.34
N ALA A 41 -5.97 13.20 -1.86
CA ALA A 41 -6.19 13.34 -3.30
C ALA A 41 -4.97 13.96 -4.01
N GLN A 42 -4.40 15.05 -3.48
CA GLN A 42 -3.21 15.68 -4.06
C GLN A 42 -1.99 14.75 -4.05
N ILE A 43 -1.85 13.94 -3.01
CA ILE A 43 -0.78 12.93 -2.94
C ILE A 43 -1.05 11.80 -3.92
N SER A 44 -2.31 11.38 -4.09
CA SER A 44 -2.69 10.36 -5.07
C SER A 44 -2.35 10.84 -6.48
N ASP A 45 -2.78 12.05 -6.85
CA ASP A 45 -2.49 12.65 -8.16
C ASP A 45 -0.97 12.78 -8.38
N PHE A 46 -0.24 13.19 -7.34
CA PHE A 46 1.22 13.23 -7.39
C PHE A 46 1.82 11.85 -7.64
N LEU A 47 1.47 10.83 -6.86
CA LEU A 47 2.05 9.49 -6.98
C LEU A 47 1.68 8.83 -8.31
N THR A 48 0.43 8.97 -8.77
CA THR A 48 0.00 8.47 -10.08
C THR A 48 0.77 9.13 -11.22
N GLY A 49 0.91 10.46 -11.20
CA GLY A 49 1.69 11.17 -12.22
C GLY A 49 3.20 10.92 -12.12
N PHE A 50 3.72 10.79 -10.91
CA PHE A 50 5.15 10.57 -10.64
C PHE A 50 5.59 9.18 -11.08
N TYR A 51 4.83 8.12 -10.78
CA TYR A 51 5.18 6.77 -11.20
C TYR A 51 4.77 6.49 -12.64
N GLY A 52 3.65 7.03 -13.13
CA GLY A 52 3.14 6.68 -14.46
C GLY A 52 3.03 5.16 -14.64
N ASP A 53 3.24 4.69 -15.87
CA ASP A 53 3.12 3.26 -16.19
C ASP A 53 4.39 2.46 -15.85
N HIS A 54 5.57 3.10 -15.88
CA HIS A 54 6.87 2.42 -15.85
C HIS A 54 7.83 2.91 -14.76
N GLY A 55 7.45 3.96 -14.04
CA GLY A 55 8.27 4.62 -13.04
C GLY A 55 8.58 6.08 -13.39
N PRO A 56 9.26 6.78 -12.47
CA PRO A 56 9.48 8.21 -12.62
C PRO A 56 10.44 8.56 -13.75
N SER A 57 10.06 9.63 -14.47
CA SER A 57 10.89 10.23 -15.51
C SER A 57 12.23 10.73 -14.94
N ALA A 58 13.24 10.90 -15.80
CA ALA A 58 14.51 11.50 -15.38
C ALA A 58 14.33 12.89 -14.75
N GLN A 59 13.37 13.68 -15.25
CA GLN A 59 13.07 15.00 -14.72
C GLN A 59 12.45 14.94 -13.32
N ASP A 60 11.54 13.99 -13.09
CA ASP A 60 10.91 13.79 -11.79
C ASP A 60 11.90 13.23 -10.77
N ARG A 61 12.78 12.31 -11.19
CA ARG A 61 13.89 11.83 -10.36
C ARG A 61 14.79 12.99 -9.89
N GLU A 62 15.01 13.97 -10.76
CA GLU A 62 15.84 15.12 -10.40
C GLU A 62 15.10 16.13 -9.50
N THR A 63 13.81 16.38 -9.73
CA THR A 63 13.13 17.53 -9.11
C THR A 63 12.06 17.19 -8.07
N ARG A 64 11.60 15.93 -8.04
CA ARG A 64 10.46 15.47 -7.24
C ARG A 64 10.83 14.37 -6.23
N VAL A 65 12.12 14.12 -6.02
CA VAL A 65 12.64 13.12 -5.06
C VAL A 65 13.42 13.83 -3.95
N SER A 66 13.31 13.31 -2.72
CA SER A 66 14.07 13.81 -1.57
C SER A 66 15.57 13.58 -1.75
N GLN A 67 16.36 14.42 -1.08
CA GLN A 67 17.81 14.28 -1.12
C GLN A 67 18.28 12.94 -0.52
N ILE A 68 17.58 12.43 0.50
CA ILE A 68 17.88 11.14 1.14
C ILE A 68 17.71 9.99 0.14
N LEU A 69 16.65 9.99 -0.66
CA LEU A 69 16.45 8.96 -1.69
C LEU A 69 17.49 9.04 -2.80
N LYS A 70 17.91 10.25 -3.20
CA LYS A 70 19.02 10.42 -4.16
C LYS A 70 20.32 9.83 -3.62
N GLU A 71 20.64 10.10 -2.35
CA GLU A 71 21.83 9.54 -1.69
C GLU A 71 21.74 8.01 -1.57
N ARG A 72 20.57 7.47 -1.24
CA ARG A 72 20.35 6.00 -1.24
C ARG A 72 20.56 5.40 -2.62
N GLN A 73 20.11 6.05 -3.69
CA GLN A 73 20.33 5.57 -5.06
C GLN A 73 21.82 5.53 -5.42
N GLN A 74 22.61 6.51 -4.97
CA GLN A 74 24.06 6.53 -5.20
C GLN A 74 24.79 5.39 -4.49
N ILE A 75 24.26 4.92 -3.35
CA ILE A 75 24.84 3.79 -2.60
C ILE A 75 24.39 2.45 -3.20
N ASN A 76 23.20 2.40 -3.80
CA ASN A 76 22.60 1.19 -4.36
C ASN A 76 22.53 1.29 -5.88
N GLU A 77 23.68 1.29 -6.56
CA GLU A 77 23.73 1.52 -8.02
C GLU A 77 23.05 0.41 -8.84
N GLU A 78 22.91 -0.80 -8.28
CA GLU A 78 22.34 -1.95 -8.98
C GLU A 78 20.81 -2.01 -8.90
N VAL A 79 20.20 -1.31 -7.94
CA VAL A 79 18.76 -1.36 -7.66
C VAL A 79 18.18 0.04 -7.77
N ASP A 80 17.07 0.18 -8.49
CA ASP A 80 16.29 1.41 -8.47
C ASP A 80 15.56 1.53 -7.14
N VAL A 81 16.04 2.42 -6.25
CA VAL A 81 15.49 2.57 -4.90
C VAL A 81 14.08 3.18 -4.90
N LEU A 82 13.63 3.75 -6.02
CA LEU A 82 12.29 4.31 -6.16
C LEU A 82 11.25 3.26 -6.57
N LEU A 83 11.72 2.17 -7.20
CA LEU A 83 10.91 1.05 -7.69
C LEU A 83 11.15 -0.26 -6.92
N CYS A 84 12.17 -0.29 -6.06
CA CYS A 84 12.60 -1.50 -5.34
C CYS A 84 12.94 -2.67 -6.27
N ALA A 85 13.52 -2.39 -7.44
CA ALA A 85 13.73 -3.40 -8.48
C ALA A 85 14.98 -3.13 -9.32
N HIS A 86 15.48 -4.18 -9.99
CA HIS A 86 16.63 -4.11 -10.91
C HIS A 86 16.22 -3.77 -12.36
N ASN A 87 14.95 -3.86 -12.68
CA ASN A 87 14.41 -3.74 -14.03
C ASN A 87 13.15 -2.87 -14.03
N GLU A 88 12.77 -2.42 -15.22
CA GLU A 88 11.60 -1.57 -15.42
C GLU A 88 10.30 -2.40 -15.39
N PRO A 89 9.27 -1.99 -14.62
CA PRO A 89 7.97 -2.65 -14.59
C PRO A 89 7.16 -2.35 -15.86
N ARG A 90 6.20 -3.24 -16.16
CA ARG A 90 5.27 -3.06 -17.29
C ARG A 90 4.12 -2.13 -16.99
N ASP A 91 3.67 -2.15 -15.75
CA ASP A 91 2.60 -1.30 -15.26
C ASP A 91 2.84 -1.02 -13.77
N ILE A 92 2.38 0.14 -13.32
CA ILE A 92 2.40 0.51 -11.91
C ILE A 92 1.00 0.99 -11.50
N SER A 93 0.49 0.40 -10.43
CA SER A 93 -0.77 0.79 -9.82
C SER A 93 -0.53 1.42 -8.45
N ILE A 94 -1.21 2.54 -8.20
CA ILE A 94 -1.16 3.24 -6.91
C ILE A 94 -2.39 2.89 -6.10
N GLY A 95 -2.18 2.34 -4.91
CA GLY A 95 -3.23 2.04 -3.95
C GLY A 95 -3.81 3.30 -3.29
N PRO A 96 -4.82 3.13 -2.40
CA PRO A 96 -5.42 4.25 -1.69
C PRO A 96 -4.39 4.97 -0.81
N VAL A 97 -4.41 6.30 -0.85
CA VAL A 97 -3.53 7.13 -0.02
C VAL A 97 -4.08 7.24 1.40
N THR A 98 -3.22 6.97 2.39
CA THR A 98 -3.45 7.26 3.80
C THR A 98 -2.68 8.53 4.20
N VAL A 99 -3.29 9.37 5.03
CA VAL A 99 -2.67 10.60 5.54
C VAL A 99 -2.66 10.60 7.06
N ALA A 100 -1.47 10.76 7.65
CA ALA A 100 -1.29 10.98 9.08
C ALA A 100 -0.81 12.42 9.33
N LYS A 101 -1.76 13.33 9.57
CA LYS A 101 -1.46 14.75 9.82
C LYS A 101 -0.56 14.97 11.05
N GLY A 102 -0.70 14.15 12.08
CA GLY A 102 0.15 14.24 13.28
C GLY A 102 1.62 13.92 13.02
N ALA A 103 1.91 13.18 11.95
CA ALA A 103 3.27 12.84 11.51
C ALA A 103 3.70 13.63 10.26
N SER A 104 2.86 14.56 9.78
CA SER A 104 3.09 15.34 8.56
C SER A 104 3.47 14.49 7.34
N VAL A 105 2.90 13.29 7.22
CA VAL A 105 3.17 12.36 6.12
C VAL A 105 1.88 11.76 5.53
N GLY A 106 1.89 11.49 4.23
CA GLY A 106 0.94 10.60 3.57
C GLY A 106 1.68 9.51 2.80
N TRP A 107 1.02 8.38 2.57
CA TRP A 107 1.63 7.25 1.87
C TRP A 107 0.60 6.42 1.12
N ALA A 108 1.06 5.67 0.13
CA ALA A 108 0.29 4.64 -0.54
C ALA A 108 1.15 3.41 -0.80
N THR A 109 0.50 2.26 -0.88
CA THR A 109 1.09 1.06 -1.46
C THR A 109 1.17 1.25 -2.97
N VAL A 110 2.33 0.96 -3.53
CA VAL A 110 2.57 0.91 -4.98
C VAL A 110 2.71 -0.56 -5.36
N THR A 111 2.03 -0.96 -6.42
CA THR A 111 2.08 -2.32 -6.98
C THR A 111 2.69 -2.26 -8.37
N THR A 112 3.79 -2.97 -8.57
CA THR A 112 4.41 -3.14 -9.89
C THR A 112 3.95 -4.44 -10.52
N HIS A 113 3.77 -4.43 -11.84
CA HIS A 113 3.44 -5.61 -12.63
C HIS A 113 4.58 -5.92 -13.60
N TRP A 114 4.98 -7.18 -13.67
CA TRP A 114 6.13 -7.64 -14.47
C TRP A 114 5.73 -8.53 -15.63
N GLU A 115 6.63 -8.69 -16.61
CA GLU A 115 6.45 -9.56 -17.78
C GLU A 115 6.07 -11.01 -17.44
N SER A 116 6.59 -11.53 -16.33
CA SER A 116 6.29 -12.89 -15.86
C SER A 116 4.86 -13.04 -15.30
N GLY A 117 4.06 -11.97 -15.24
CA GLY A 117 2.77 -11.92 -14.56
C GLY A 117 2.89 -11.83 -13.03
N ILE A 118 4.10 -11.70 -12.51
CA ILE A 118 4.36 -11.48 -11.08
C ILE A 118 4.06 -10.02 -10.73
N THR A 119 3.63 -9.80 -9.50
CA THR A 119 3.47 -8.46 -8.92
C THR A 119 4.32 -8.33 -7.67
N ASP A 120 4.93 -7.17 -7.49
CA ASP A 120 5.58 -6.79 -6.23
C ASP A 120 4.93 -5.54 -5.66
N THR A 121 5.22 -5.24 -4.39
CA THR A 121 4.69 -4.06 -3.72
C THR A 121 5.74 -3.35 -2.88
N PHE A 122 5.62 -2.04 -2.78
CA PHE A 122 6.39 -1.22 -1.85
C PHE A 122 5.53 -0.07 -1.35
N THR A 123 6.00 0.66 -0.33
CA THR A 123 5.27 1.83 0.20
C THR A 123 6.00 3.12 -0.14
N ALA A 124 5.29 4.05 -0.78
CA ALA A 124 5.79 5.38 -1.13
C ALA A 124 5.28 6.43 -0.13
N TYR A 125 6.19 7.21 0.45
CA TYR A 125 5.89 8.23 1.45
C TYR A 125 6.09 9.64 0.89
N VAL A 126 5.21 10.56 1.27
CA VAL A 126 5.18 11.95 0.83
C VAL A 126 5.00 12.86 2.04
N ARG A 127 5.85 13.89 2.13
CA ARG A 127 5.75 14.93 3.16
C ARG A 127 4.59 15.86 2.86
N LEU A 128 3.68 16.04 3.81
CA LEU A 128 2.53 16.93 3.66
C LEU A 128 2.92 18.41 3.53
N ASP A 129 4.09 18.78 4.06
CA ASP A 129 4.63 20.14 4.08
C ASP A 129 5.60 20.44 2.93
N SER A 130 5.89 19.46 2.06
CA SER A 130 6.80 19.67 0.92
C SER A 130 6.21 20.63 -0.13
N ASN A 131 7.00 21.56 -0.66
CA ASN A 131 6.55 22.41 -1.78
C ASN A 131 7.71 22.65 -2.78
N PRO A 132 7.62 22.16 -4.03
CA PRO A 132 6.55 21.32 -4.58
C PRO A 132 6.44 19.95 -3.86
N ILE A 133 5.35 19.20 -4.11
CA ILE A 133 5.19 17.83 -3.58
C ILE A 133 6.38 16.97 -4.04
N ARG A 134 7.03 16.26 -3.12
CA ARG A 134 8.13 15.33 -3.41
C ARG A 134 7.91 13.98 -2.73
N LEU A 135 8.43 12.94 -3.37
CA LEU A 135 8.60 11.63 -2.76
C LEU A 135 9.68 11.75 -1.68
N ASP A 136 9.32 11.41 -0.45
CA ASP A 136 10.15 11.55 0.75
C ASP A 136 10.98 10.29 1.01
N ASP A 137 10.29 9.14 1.01
CA ASP A 137 10.89 7.84 1.27
C ASP A 137 10.15 6.73 0.50
N VAL A 138 10.84 5.61 0.30
CA VAL A 138 10.32 4.37 -0.26
C VAL A 138 10.77 3.21 0.63
N ILE A 139 9.82 2.39 1.05
CA ILE A 139 10.09 1.17 1.82
C ILE A 139 9.75 -0.03 0.95
N CYS A 140 10.79 -0.74 0.53
CA CYS A 140 10.68 -1.99 -0.21
C CYS A 140 10.13 -3.09 0.70
N ALA A 141 9.15 -3.86 0.23
CA ALA A 141 8.83 -5.13 0.87
C ALA A 141 10.02 -6.08 0.64
N GLY A 142 10.65 -6.53 1.72
CA GLY A 142 11.81 -7.43 1.66
C GLY A 142 11.44 -8.87 1.34
#